data_AF-A0A9W9GAC6-F1
#
_entry.id   AF-A0A9W9GAC6-F1
#
_cell.length_a   1.000
_cell.length_b   1.000
_cell.length_c   1.000
_cell.angle_alpha   90.00
_cell.angle_beta   90.00
_cell.angle_gamma   90.00
#
_symmetry.space_group_name_H-M   'P 1'
#
loop_
_entity.id
_entity.type
_entity.pdbx_description
1 polymer ?
#
loop_
_entity_poly.entity_id
_entity_poly.type
_entity_poly.pdbx_seq_one_letter_code
_entity_poly.pdbx_strand_id
1 'polypeptide(L)'
;MSSDTEEATLEPLAPGEGFLGDLGPSIPSYPYEGRQQFVQSWETEIRRQQEDDTFSDVALFTGVDPETFNRDFVNSTDQNITQCWKSYDGIKHLLLTRAPISMQDYIRYSSKKLSDS
;
A
#
# COMPACT_ATOMS: atom_id res chain seq x y z
N MET A 1 2.84 47.34 27.25
CA MET A 1 3.55 46.06 27.27
C MET A 1 2.86 45.19 26.25
N SER A 2 3.44 45.08 25.07
CA SER A 2 2.90 44.30 23.95
C SER A 2 3.20 42.84 24.16
N SER A 3 2.21 41.98 24.01
CA SER A 3 2.39 40.54 23.92
C SER A 3 2.24 40.17 22.45
N ASP A 4 3.38 39.92 21.82
CA ASP A 4 3.43 39.43 20.45
C ASP A 4 2.89 38.00 20.43
N THR A 5 1.80 37.80 19.70
CA THR A 5 1.27 36.48 19.35
C THR A 5 2.18 35.91 18.28
N GLU A 6 3.01 34.92 18.63
CA GLU A 6 3.71 34.11 17.64
C GLU A 6 2.68 33.30 16.83
N GLU A 7 2.44 33.77 15.62
CA GLU A 7 1.74 33.04 14.57
C GLU A 7 2.61 31.85 14.16
N ALA A 8 2.18 30.64 14.52
CA ALA A 8 2.88 29.42 14.14
C ALA A 8 2.77 29.23 12.63
N THR A 9 3.80 29.66 11.90
CA THR A 9 3.99 29.36 10.48
C THR A 9 4.20 27.85 10.35
N LEU A 10 3.16 27.15 9.92
CA LEU A 10 3.26 25.73 9.55
C LEU A 10 3.99 25.65 8.20
N GLU A 11 5.30 25.45 8.26
CA GLU A 11 6.12 25.10 7.10
C GLU A 11 5.52 23.85 6.41
N PRO A 12 5.54 23.77 5.06
CA PRO A 12 5.09 22.58 4.36
C PRO A 12 6.00 21.40 4.73
N LEU A 13 5.44 20.43 5.47
CA LEU A 13 6.13 19.20 5.86
C LEU A 13 6.77 18.55 4.64
N ALA A 14 8.04 18.15 4.77
CA ALA A 14 8.80 17.58 3.67
C ALA A 14 8.10 16.31 3.13
N PRO A 15 8.27 15.95 1.83
CA PRO A 15 7.78 14.68 1.32
C PRO A 15 8.45 13.53 2.09
N GLY A 16 7.73 12.94 3.04
CA GLY A 16 8.28 11.97 4.00
C GLY A 16 7.95 12.26 5.46
N GLU A 17 7.38 13.42 5.80
CA GLU A 17 6.94 13.72 7.16
C GLU A 17 5.45 13.41 7.37
N GLY A 18 5.17 12.63 8.41
CA GLY A 18 3.83 12.20 8.82
C GLY A 18 3.75 10.72 9.16
N PHE A 19 2.60 10.28 9.67
CA PHE A 19 2.34 8.91 10.19
C PHE A 19 2.86 7.76 9.31
N LEU A 20 2.92 7.93 7.97
CA LEU A 20 3.39 6.90 7.04
C LEU A 20 4.91 6.97 6.72
N GLY A 21 5.59 8.08 7.05
CA GLY A 21 7.04 8.24 6.87
C GLY A 21 7.86 7.74 8.06
N ASP A 22 7.24 7.64 9.25
CA ASP A 22 7.84 7.13 10.50
C ASP A 22 7.60 5.63 10.73
N LEU A 23 6.97 4.95 9.78
CA LEU A 23 6.75 3.51 9.88
C LEU A 23 8.10 2.80 9.70
N GLY A 24 8.54 2.08 10.75
CA GLY A 24 9.78 1.31 10.77
C GLY A 24 9.88 0.25 9.66
N PRO A 25 10.92 -0.61 9.72
CA PRO A 25 11.83 -0.91 8.58
C PRO A 25 11.27 -0.51 7.21
N SER A 26 11.95 0.45 6.55
CA SER A 26 11.63 1.05 5.25
C SER A 26 10.52 0.30 4.49
N ILE A 27 9.27 0.68 4.75
CA ILE A 27 8.13 0.08 4.04
C ILE A 27 8.43 0.21 2.55
N PRO A 28 8.40 -0.90 1.79
CA PRO A 28 8.69 -0.85 0.37
C PRO A 28 7.64 0.02 -0.31
N SER A 29 8.12 1.07 -0.99
CA SER A 29 7.30 2.09 -1.63
C SER A 29 7.42 1.99 -3.15
N TYR A 30 6.27 1.95 -3.82
CA TYR A 30 6.15 1.75 -5.26
C TYR A 30 5.33 2.88 -5.90
N PRO A 31 5.80 3.55 -6.97
CA PRO A 31 4.91 4.38 -7.78
C PRO A 31 3.84 3.50 -8.42
N TYR A 32 2.58 3.93 -8.37
CA TYR A 32 1.51 3.18 -9.01
C TYR A 32 1.50 3.43 -10.52
N GLU A 33 1.74 2.37 -11.30
CA GLU A 33 1.74 2.43 -12.77
C GLU A 33 0.57 1.64 -13.40
N GLY A 34 -0.27 1.04 -12.56
CA GLY A 34 -1.44 0.28 -12.99
C GLY A 34 -1.56 -1.08 -12.29
N ARG A 35 -2.71 -1.73 -12.51
CA ARG A 35 -3.07 -2.98 -11.84
C ARG A 35 -2.07 -4.12 -12.03
N GLN A 36 -1.48 -4.25 -13.22
CA GLN A 36 -0.48 -5.30 -13.48
C GLN A 36 0.80 -5.09 -12.66
N GLN A 37 1.31 -3.85 -12.63
CA GLN A 37 2.47 -3.50 -11.81
C GLN A 37 2.16 -3.71 -10.32
N PHE A 38 0.97 -3.32 -9.87
CA PHE A 38 0.51 -3.58 -8.50
C PHE A 38 0.60 -5.07 -8.16
N VAL A 39 0.02 -5.97 -8.97
CA VAL A 39 0.04 -7.41 -8.71
C VAL A 39 1.47 -7.96 -8.69
N GLN A 40 2.34 -7.52 -9.60
CA GLN A 40 3.74 -7.98 -9.63
C GLN A 40 4.54 -7.53 -8.41
N SER A 41 4.41 -6.26 -8.00
CA SER A 41 5.01 -5.75 -6.77
C SER A 41 4.49 -6.52 -5.56
N TRP A 42 3.19 -6.84 -5.57
CA TRP A 42 2.54 -7.61 -4.52
C TRP A 42 3.08 -9.03 -4.36
N GLU A 43 3.18 -9.77 -5.47
CA GLU A 43 3.76 -11.12 -5.48
C GLU A 43 5.24 -11.13 -5.09
N THR A 44 5.97 -10.05 -5.41
CA THR A 44 7.37 -9.89 -5.02
C THR A 44 7.52 -9.73 -3.51
N GLU A 45 6.68 -8.90 -2.87
CA GLU A 45 6.71 -8.73 -1.41
C GLU A 45 6.31 -10.00 -0.67
N ILE A 46 5.28 -10.71 -1.15
CA ILE A 46 4.89 -12.01 -0.60
C ILE A 46 6.07 -13.00 -0.64
N ARG A 47 6.84 -13.01 -1.73
CA ARG A 47 8.01 -13.90 -1.85
C ARG A 47 9.15 -13.48 -0.93
N ARG A 48 9.43 -12.18 -0.80
CA ARG A 48 10.46 -11.67 0.13
C ARG A 48 10.15 -12.06 1.57
N GLN A 49 8.89 -11.93 1.98
CA GLN A 49 8.44 -12.38 3.30
C GLN A 49 8.62 -13.90 3.52
N GLN A 50 8.51 -14.72 2.48
CA GLN A 50 8.77 -16.17 2.58
C GLN A 50 10.26 -16.49 2.74
N GLU A 51 11.14 -15.64 2.20
CA GLU A 51 12.58 -15.84 2.24
C GLU A 51 13.20 -15.26 3.53
N ASP A 52 12.60 -14.19 4.09
CA ASP A 52 13.10 -13.49 5.27
C ASP A 52 11.96 -12.83 6.08
N ASP A 53 11.70 -13.35 7.28
CA ASP A 53 10.68 -12.86 8.23
C ASP A 53 10.94 -11.44 8.76
N THR A 54 12.08 -10.82 8.44
CA THR A 54 12.38 -9.42 8.81
C THR A 54 11.77 -8.39 7.84
N PHE A 55 11.19 -8.83 6.72
CA PHE A 55 10.55 -7.95 5.75
C PHE A 55 9.16 -7.48 6.20
N SER A 56 8.84 -6.23 5.83
CA SER A 56 7.54 -5.61 6.07
C SER A 56 6.41 -6.44 5.43
N ASP A 57 5.35 -6.67 6.20
CA ASP A 57 4.13 -7.33 5.74
C ASP A 57 3.19 -6.40 4.93
N VAL A 58 3.57 -5.12 4.87
CA VAL A 58 2.89 -4.05 4.15
C VAL A 58 3.74 -3.46 3.03
N ALA A 59 3.08 -2.98 1.98
CA ALA A 59 3.68 -2.20 0.90
C ALA A 59 2.91 -0.89 0.69
N LEU A 60 3.62 0.17 0.33
CA LEU A 60 3.07 1.48 0.06
C LEU A 60 3.06 1.75 -1.44
N PHE A 61 1.95 2.22 -1.99
CA PHE A 61 1.82 2.67 -3.36
C PHE A 61 1.54 4.17 -3.39
N THR A 62 2.32 4.91 -4.20
CA THR A 62 2.23 6.37 -4.31
C THR A 62 1.60 6.79 -5.64
N GLY A 63 1.03 7.99 -5.68
CA GLY A 63 0.41 8.54 -6.89
C GLY A 63 -0.97 7.95 -7.20
N VAL A 64 -1.60 7.27 -6.24
CA VAL A 64 -2.95 6.72 -6.39
C VAL A 64 -3.97 7.83 -6.13
N ASP A 65 -4.43 8.48 -7.19
CA ASP A 65 -5.49 9.50 -7.08
C ASP A 65 -6.86 8.87 -6.73
N PRO A 66 -7.87 9.67 -6.31
CA PRO A 66 -9.17 9.14 -5.90
C PRO A 66 -9.95 8.41 -6.99
N GLU A 67 -9.80 8.80 -8.26
CA GLU A 67 -10.46 8.14 -9.38
C GLU A 67 -9.82 6.77 -9.63
N THR A 68 -8.49 6.72 -9.62
CA THR A 68 -7.69 5.50 -9.73
C THR A 68 -7.98 4.56 -8.57
N PHE A 69 -8.04 5.05 -7.32
CA PHE A 69 -8.41 4.25 -6.16
C PHE A 69 -9.78 3.58 -6.34
N ASN A 70 -10.79 4.36 -6.73
CA ASN A 70 -12.13 3.84 -6.93
C ASN A 70 -12.22 2.84 -8.09
N ARG A 71 -11.60 3.14 -9.23
CA ARG A 71 -11.63 2.29 -10.43
C ARG A 71 -10.91 0.97 -10.19
N ASP A 72 -9.70 1.04 -9.65
CA ASP A 72 -8.78 -0.10 -9.67
C ASP A 72 -8.85 -0.95 -8.39
N PHE A 73 -9.26 -0.37 -7.26
CA PHE A 73 -9.22 -1.03 -5.94
C PHE A 73 -10.59 -1.22 -5.29
N VAL A 74 -11.49 -0.25 -5.36
CA VAL A 74 -12.85 -0.35 -4.78
C VAL A 74 -13.76 -1.17 -5.70
N ASN A 75 -13.84 -0.80 -6.97
CA ASN A 75 -14.70 -1.43 -7.97
C ASN A 75 -14.00 -2.53 -8.77
N SER A 76 -12.89 -3.05 -8.24
CA SER A 76 -12.12 -4.08 -8.90
C SER A 76 -12.91 -5.39 -9.00
N THR A 77 -12.83 -6.04 -10.15
CA THR A 77 -13.27 -7.44 -10.32
C THR A 77 -12.12 -8.43 -10.11
N ASP A 78 -10.90 -7.94 -9.89
CA ASP A 78 -9.75 -8.79 -9.62
C ASP A 78 -9.78 -9.30 -8.18
N GLN A 79 -9.80 -10.62 -8.03
CA GLN A 79 -9.84 -11.26 -6.71
C GLN A 79 -8.61 -10.94 -5.85
N ASN A 80 -7.44 -10.74 -6.46
CA ASN A 80 -6.23 -10.36 -5.73
C ASN A 80 -6.36 -8.97 -5.09
N ILE A 81 -6.98 -8.04 -5.82
CA ILE A 81 -7.12 -6.64 -5.39
C ILE A 81 -8.30 -6.49 -4.42
N THR A 82 -9.37 -7.25 -4.61
CA THR A 82 -10.55 -7.19 -3.73
C THR A 82 -10.26 -7.77 -2.35
N GLN A 83 -9.47 -8.85 -2.27
CA GLN A 83 -9.17 -9.55 -1.02
C GLN A 83 -7.98 -8.97 -0.24
N CYS A 84 -7.19 -8.08 -0.84
CA CYS A 84 -6.12 -7.42 -0.10
C CYS A 84 -6.70 -6.45 0.94
N TRP A 85 -6.08 -6.43 2.12
CA TRP A 85 -6.30 -5.33 3.06
C TRP A 85 -5.66 -4.08 2.48
N LYS A 86 -6.38 -2.96 2.56
CA LYS A 86 -5.98 -1.69 1.97
C LYS A 86 -6.43 -0.52 2.84
N SER A 87 -5.57 0.48 2.98
CA SER A 87 -5.84 1.76 3.62
C SER A 87 -5.39 2.88 2.69
N TYR A 88 -6.24 3.88 2.48
CA TYR A 88 -6.05 4.91 1.47
C TYR A 88 -6.08 6.32 2.07
N ASP A 89 -5.07 7.13 1.73
CA ASP A 89 -5.00 8.56 2.00
C ASP A 89 -5.16 9.32 0.68
N GLY A 90 -6.35 9.87 0.46
CA GLY A 90 -6.68 10.61 -0.76
C GLY A 90 -6.10 12.02 -0.84
N ILE A 91 -5.55 12.56 0.25
CA ILE A 91 -4.86 13.86 0.24
C ILE A 91 -3.43 13.66 -0.24
N LYS A 92 -2.75 12.63 0.27
CA LYS A 92 -1.37 12.31 -0.09
C LYS A 92 -1.25 11.38 -1.31
N HIS A 93 -2.37 10.87 -1.82
CA HIS A 93 -2.43 9.91 -2.92
C HIS A 93 -1.63 8.63 -2.59
N LEU A 94 -1.79 8.15 -1.36
CA LEU A 94 -1.08 6.99 -0.82
C LEU A 94 -2.02 5.83 -0.58
N LEU A 95 -1.63 4.65 -1.01
CA LEU A 95 -2.33 3.40 -0.77
C LEU A 95 -1.41 2.43 -0.03
N LEU A 96 -1.73 2.12 1.22
CA LEU A 96 -1.04 1.08 1.98
C LEU A 96 -1.80 -0.23 1.80
N THR A 97 -1.10 -1.30 1.43
CA THR A 97 -1.69 -2.63 1.30
C THR A 97 -0.97 -3.63 2.19
N ARG A 98 -1.70 -4.62 2.71
CA ARG A 98 -1.13 -5.74 3.50
C ARG A 98 -1.45 -7.09 2.86
N ALA A 99 -0.43 -7.94 2.74
CA ALA A 99 -0.59 -9.29 2.18
C ALA A 99 -1.61 -10.08 3.02
N PRO A 100 -2.46 -10.92 2.41
CA PRO A 100 -3.33 -11.79 3.19
C PRO A 100 -2.47 -12.66 4.11
N ILE A 101 -2.85 -12.68 5.39
CA ILE A 101 -2.02 -13.07 6.55
C ILE A 101 -1.66 -14.58 6.56
N SER A 102 -2.03 -15.37 5.54
CA SER A 102 -1.62 -16.78 5.48
C SER A 102 -1.29 -17.29 4.07
N MET A 103 -0.15 -17.96 3.98
CA MET A 103 0.28 -18.75 2.82
C MET A 103 -0.69 -19.88 2.49
N GLN A 104 -1.50 -20.35 3.46
CA GLN A 104 -2.57 -21.31 3.18
C GLN A 104 -3.68 -20.68 2.34
N ASP A 105 -4.03 -19.43 2.59
CA ASP A 105 -5.03 -18.72 1.79
C ASP A 105 -4.49 -18.40 0.39
N TYR A 106 -3.22 -18.02 0.27
CA TYR A 106 -2.58 -17.78 -1.03
C TYR A 106 -2.38 -19.05 -1.84
N ILE A 107 -1.85 -20.15 -1.26
CA ILE A 107 -1.69 -21.43 -1.97
C ILE A 107 -3.05 -21.99 -2.37
N ARG A 108 -4.04 -21.98 -1.47
CA ARG A 108 -5.41 -22.39 -1.80
C ARG A 108 -6.00 -21.56 -2.94
N TYR A 109 -5.67 -20.27 -3.00
CA TYR A 109 -6.06 -19.36 -4.07
C TYR A 109 -5.37 -19.69 -5.41
N SER A 110 -4.03 -19.83 -5.43
CA SER A 110 -3.25 -20.13 -6.62
C SER A 110 -3.56 -21.52 -7.20
N SER A 111 -3.77 -22.52 -6.34
CA SER A 111 -4.16 -23.87 -6.75
C SER A 111 -5.57 -23.92 -7.36
N LYS A 112 -6.49 -23.05 -6.92
CA LYS A 112 -7.84 -22.97 -7.50
C LYS A 112 -7.84 -22.39 -8.92
N LYS A 113 -6.98 -21.41 -9.21
CA LYS A 113 -6.78 -20.92 -10.59
C LYS A 113 -6.25 -21.99 -11.56
N LEU A 114 -5.43 -22.92 -11.07
CA LEU A 114 -4.90 -24.04 -11.88
C LEU A 114 -5.93 -25.17 -12.08
N SER A 115 -7.03 -25.18 -11.33
CA SER A 115 -8.05 -26.25 -11.38
C SER A 115 -9.22 -25.93 -12.33
N ASP A 116 -9.41 -24.65 -12.67
CA ASP A 116 -10.51 -24.14 -13.50
C ASP A 116 -10.06 -23.77 -14.94
N SER A 117 -8.86 -24.23 -15.37
CA SER A 117 -8.34 -24.07 -16.76
C SER A 117 -8.33 -25.38 -17.54
#